data_AF-A0A7V3WG85-F1
#
_entry.id   AF-A0A7V3WG85-F1
#
_cell.length_a   1.000
_cell.length_b   1.000
_cell.length_c   1.000
_cell.angle_alpha   90.00
_cell.angle_beta   90.00
_cell.angle_gamma   90.00
#
_symmetry.space_group_name_H-M   'P 1'
#
loop_
_entity.id
_entity.type
_entity.pdbx_description
1 polymer ?
#
loop_
_entity_poly.entity_id
_entity_poly.type
_entity_poly.pdbx_seq_one_letter_code
_entity_poly.pdbx_strand_id
1 'polypeptide(L)'
;MPKLIVKNRISGEEKEVEFDGEILIGRLEGVDITLDSKGVSRRHAKLIRDKEDFYIIDLESKSGTFLNGIRLPKNEKYLLRNNDLIRIEDYDIRFFSLASAINQSFNEVTDSDILEVKLLKKVVSALESESLPSLEVLNGAAAGRKVFITDDISELTIGRDPTNGFQIEEPIVSRQHAKLVRSGKSFTIVDMGSKNGVYVNSTRVKESELHDGDRVALGTIVLMFRNPGEMDINAVAERIVPKKKREPLPQKKEEQPEEREEKAKDDDASPIEAPLPPEEEERLVKSVSNVTAYPAPRPKREHIRLGLMEIGFIGIGALIITLSIATLINLLRSP
;
A
#
# COMPACT_ATOMS: atom_id res chain seq x y z
N MET A 1 -11.40 0.54 10.41
CA MET A 1 -12.08 0.96 11.66
C MET A 1 -12.30 2.46 11.64
N PRO A 2 -13.39 2.99 12.22
CA PRO A 2 -13.61 4.42 12.32
C PRO A 2 -12.58 5.07 13.23
N LYS A 3 -12.24 6.32 12.93
CA LYS A 3 -11.24 7.11 13.65
C LYS A 3 -11.86 8.41 14.15
N LEU A 4 -11.43 8.82 15.33
CA LEU A 4 -11.78 10.10 15.94
C LEU A 4 -10.51 10.90 16.16
N ILE A 5 -10.48 12.12 15.63
CA ILE A 5 -9.42 13.08 15.91
C ILE A 5 -9.97 14.08 16.93
N VAL A 6 -9.51 13.96 18.17
CA VAL A 6 -9.96 14.78 19.30
C VAL A 6 -8.94 15.89 19.53
N LYS A 7 -9.35 17.13 19.32
CA LYS A 7 -8.50 18.31 19.43
C LYS A 7 -9.01 19.28 20.48
N ASN A 8 -8.16 19.65 21.43
CA ASN A 8 -8.40 20.76 22.35
C ASN A 8 -8.07 22.08 21.62
N ARG A 9 -9.06 22.96 21.51
CA ARG A 9 -8.95 24.24 20.78
C ARG A 9 -8.14 25.29 21.53
N ILE A 10 -7.96 25.12 22.85
CA ILE A 10 -7.20 26.05 23.70
C ILE A 10 -5.74 25.62 23.73
N SER A 11 -5.45 24.38 24.11
CA SER A 11 -4.06 23.89 24.21
C SER A 11 -3.46 23.52 22.85
N GLY A 12 -4.31 23.25 21.86
CA GLY A 12 -3.90 22.71 20.56
C GLY A 12 -3.57 21.21 20.58
N GLU A 13 -3.64 20.57 21.75
CA GLU A 13 -3.38 19.13 21.90
C GLU A 13 -4.37 18.32 21.06
N GLU A 14 -3.85 17.29 20.40
CA GLU A 14 -4.60 16.42 19.51
C GLU A 14 -4.29 14.96 19.84
N LYS A 15 -5.33 14.13 19.86
CA LYS A 15 -5.20 12.68 20.01
C LYS A 15 -6.11 11.95 19.04
N GLU A 16 -5.61 10.84 18.52
CA GLU A 16 -6.37 9.92 17.69
C GLU A 16 -6.93 8.79 18.55
N VAL A 17 -8.21 8.47 18.35
CA VAL A 17 -8.90 7.37 19.04
C VAL A 17 -9.59 6.51 17.98
N GLU A 18 -9.20 5.24 17.92
CA GLU A 18 -9.93 4.23 17.16
C GLU A 18 -11.03 3.65 18.05
N PHE A 19 -12.16 3.28 17.43
CA PHE A 19 -13.23 2.65 18.20
C PHE A 19 -13.97 1.59 17.41
N ASP A 20 -14.47 0.60 18.14
CA ASP A 20 -15.39 -0.40 17.64
C ASP A 20 -16.41 -0.71 18.74
N GLY A 21 -17.69 -0.49 18.45
CA GLY A 21 -18.77 -0.62 19.44
C GLY A 21 -19.19 0.71 20.08
N GLU A 22 -19.23 0.76 21.41
CA GLU A 22 -19.66 1.93 22.19
C GLU A 22 -18.45 2.62 22.85
N ILE A 23 -18.44 3.95 22.80
CA ILE A 23 -17.44 4.80 23.46
C ILE A 23 -18.15 5.93 24.18
N LEU A 24 -17.75 6.17 25.41
CA LEU A 24 -18.27 7.20 26.29
C LEU A 24 -17.31 8.38 26.35
N ILE A 25 -17.87 9.58 26.19
CA ILE A 25 -17.13 10.85 26.20
C ILE A 25 -17.58 11.65 27.41
N GLY A 26 -16.64 12.20 28.18
CA GLY A 26 -16.98 13.04 29.33
C GLY A 26 -15.79 13.49 30.15
N ARG A 27 -16.07 14.15 31.28
CA ARG A 27 -15.05 14.66 32.22
C ARG A 27 -14.70 13.69 33.34
N LEU A 28 -15.48 12.63 33.54
CA LEU A 28 -15.23 11.66 34.60
C LEU A 28 -14.00 10.79 34.25
N GLU A 29 -13.19 10.44 35.25
CA GLU A 29 -12.17 9.41 35.07
C GLU A 29 -12.82 8.04 34.80
N GLY A 30 -12.28 7.28 33.86
CA GLY A 30 -12.79 5.96 33.47
C GLY A 30 -13.83 5.97 32.34
N VAL A 31 -14.03 7.10 31.66
CA VAL A 31 -14.67 7.13 30.34
C VAL A 31 -13.61 6.89 29.25
N ASP A 32 -14.03 6.48 28.06
CA ASP A 32 -13.11 6.12 26.97
C ASP A 32 -12.39 7.35 26.39
N ILE A 33 -13.10 8.49 26.29
CA ILE A 33 -12.52 9.77 25.87
C ILE A 33 -12.75 10.81 26.96
N THR A 34 -11.73 10.99 27.79
CA THR A 34 -11.73 12.04 28.82
C THR A 34 -11.45 13.41 28.18
N LEU A 35 -12.31 14.39 28.50
CA LEU A 35 -12.20 15.80 28.15
C LEU A 35 -12.15 16.64 29.44
N ASP A 36 -11.09 17.43 29.64
CA ASP A 36 -10.73 18.04 30.93
C ASP A 36 -11.35 19.43 31.18
N SER A 37 -12.25 19.89 30.32
CA SER A 37 -12.83 21.24 30.44
C SER A 37 -14.01 21.28 31.42
N LYS A 38 -14.04 22.30 32.29
CA LYS A 38 -15.06 22.45 33.36
C LYS A 38 -16.51 22.40 32.87
N GLY A 39 -16.76 22.85 31.64
CA GLY A 39 -18.08 22.83 31.00
C GLY A 39 -18.56 21.43 30.59
N VAL A 40 -17.65 20.46 30.47
CA VAL A 40 -17.98 19.10 30.06
C VAL A 40 -18.64 18.33 31.22
N SER A 41 -19.81 17.76 30.97
CA SER A 41 -20.48 16.81 31.88
C SER A 41 -19.64 15.57 32.15
N ARG A 42 -19.82 14.96 33.33
CA ARG A 42 -19.13 13.71 33.74
C ARG A 42 -19.27 12.59 32.70
N ARG A 43 -20.51 12.37 32.23
CA ARG A 43 -20.86 11.57 31.06
C ARG A 43 -21.56 12.54 30.13
N HIS A 44 -20.91 12.95 29.05
CA HIS A 44 -21.37 14.05 28.20
C HIS A 44 -22.11 13.53 26.98
N ALA A 45 -21.47 12.65 26.24
CA ALA A 45 -22.02 12.04 25.05
C ALA A 45 -21.53 10.61 24.92
N LYS A 46 -22.18 9.83 24.07
CA LYS A 46 -21.65 8.53 23.67
C LYS A 46 -21.76 8.32 22.18
N LEU A 47 -20.76 7.63 21.66
CA LEU A 47 -20.70 7.16 20.29
C LEU A 47 -21.04 5.67 20.30
N ILE A 48 -21.92 5.24 19.39
CA ILE A 48 -22.31 3.84 19.25
C ILE A 48 -22.23 3.41 17.79
N ARG A 49 -21.84 2.16 17.58
CA ARG A 49 -22.01 1.46 16.30
C ARG A 49 -23.29 0.64 16.33
N ASP A 50 -24.13 0.79 15.31
CA ASP A 50 -25.31 -0.04 15.07
C ASP A 50 -25.18 -0.61 13.65
N LYS A 51 -24.79 -1.87 13.55
CA LYS A 51 -24.40 -2.54 12.29
C LYS A 51 -23.24 -1.79 11.59
N GLU A 52 -23.50 -1.17 10.44
CA GLU A 52 -22.53 -0.41 9.64
C GLU A 52 -22.58 1.10 9.92
N ASP A 53 -23.58 1.56 10.68
CA ASP A 53 -23.81 2.98 10.94
C ASP A 53 -23.28 3.39 12.32
N PHE A 54 -22.86 4.64 12.40
CA PHE A 54 -22.28 5.23 13.60
C PHE A 54 -23.15 6.39 14.08
N TYR A 55 -23.39 6.47 15.38
CA TYR A 55 -24.26 7.49 15.95
C TYR A 55 -23.61 8.18 17.14
N ILE A 56 -23.89 9.47 17.30
CA ILE A 56 -23.62 10.26 18.50
C ILE A 56 -24.92 10.50 19.26
N ILE A 57 -24.87 10.40 20.58
CA ILE A 57 -25.99 10.67 21.50
C ILE A 57 -25.50 11.63 22.59
N ASP A 58 -26.17 12.76 22.77
CA ASP A 58 -25.96 13.64 23.92
C ASP A 58 -26.63 13.04 25.17
N LEU A 59 -25.86 12.80 26.24
CA LEU A 59 -26.33 12.17 27.49
C LEU A 59 -26.82 13.21 28.49
N GLU A 60 -27.72 14.07 28.05
CA GLU A 60 -28.27 15.20 28.81
C GLU A 60 -27.20 16.15 29.35
N SER A 61 -26.22 16.46 28.51
CA SER A 61 -25.10 17.30 28.92
C SER A 61 -25.55 18.71 29.32
N LYS A 62 -24.75 19.36 30.19
CA LYS A 62 -25.06 20.71 30.67
C LYS A 62 -24.92 21.73 29.56
N SER A 63 -23.85 21.64 28.78
CA SER A 63 -23.52 22.59 27.71
C SER A 63 -23.98 22.18 26.32
N GLY A 64 -24.36 20.92 26.12
CA GLY A 64 -24.80 20.40 24.84
C GLY A 64 -23.66 19.86 23.99
N THR A 65 -23.98 18.85 23.20
CA THR A 65 -23.17 18.36 22.09
C THR A 65 -23.63 19.01 20.79
N PHE A 66 -22.70 19.44 19.95
CA PHE A 66 -22.98 20.03 18.65
C PHE A 66 -22.41 19.15 17.54
N LEU A 67 -23.20 18.89 16.49
CA LEU A 67 -22.77 18.18 15.30
C LEU A 67 -22.82 19.16 14.12
N ASN A 68 -21.67 19.43 13.50
CA ASN A 68 -21.52 20.40 12.41
C ASN A 68 -22.09 21.79 12.74
N GLY A 69 -21.99 22.20 14.01
CA GLY A 69 -22.50 23.48 14.51
C GLY A 69 -23.97 23.46 14.96
N ILE A 70 -24.71 22.38 14.71
CA ILE A 70 -26.10 22.22 15.14
C ILE A 70 -26.12 21.51 16.50
N ARG A 71 -26.82 22.08 17.48
CA ARG A 71 -26.98 21.46 18.80
C ARG A 71 -27.88 20.23 18.70
N LEU A 72 -27.42 19.10 19.24
CA LEU A 72 -28.20 17.87 19.26
C LEU A 72 -29.25 17.89 20.38
N PRO A 73 -30.48 17.40 20.10
CA PRO A 73 -31.41 16.94 21.12
C PRO A 73 -30.81 15.88 22.05
N LYS A 74 -31.28 15.91 23.30
CA LYS A 74 -30.80 15.03 24.36
C LYS A 74 -31.37 13.62 24.20
N ASN A 75 -30.55 12.59 24.46
CA ASN A 75 -30.88 11.17 24.43
C ASN A 75 -31.39 10.62 23.08
N GLU A 76 -31.16 11.34 21.99
CA GLU A 76 -31.54 10.92 20.64
C GLU A 76 -30.30 10.48 19.84
N LYS A 77 -30.47 9.49 18.96
CA LYS A 77 -29.41 9.01 18.06
C LYS A 77 -29.29 9.95 16.85
N TYR A 78 -28.09 10.49 16.64
CA TYR A 78 -27.76 11.26 15.44
C TYR A 78 -26.70 10.53 14.62
N LEU A 79 -27.02 10.24 13.36
CA LEU A 79 -26.14 9.54 12.43
C LEU A 79 -24.90 10.40 12.15
N LEU A 80 -23.73 9.77 12.21
CA LEU A 80 -22.45 10.38 11.88
C LEU A 80 -22.03 10.05 10.46
N ARG A 81 -21.68 11.10 9.74
CA ARG A 81 -21.13 11.07 8.39
C ARG A 81 -19.63 11.25 8.43
N ASN A 82 -18.95 10.65 7.45
CA ASN A 82 -17.51 10.85 7.33
C ASN A 82 -17.16 12.34 7.28
N ASN A 83 -16.12 12.72 8.02
CA ASN A 83 -15.63 14.09 8.21
C ASN A 83 -16.55 15.01 9.04
N ASP A 84 -17.58 14.47 9.68
CA ASP A 84 -18.39 15.24 10.63
C ASP A 84 -17.56 15.78 11.80
N LEU A 85 -17.92 16.99 12.21
CA LEU A 85 -17.33 17.67 13.35
C LEU A 85 -18.29 17.66 14.53
N ILE A 86 -17.91 16.94 15.59
CA ILE A 86 -18.59 16.96 16.89
C ILE A 86 -17.87 17.98 17.77
N ARG A 87 -18.59 19.00 18.24
CA ARG A 87 -18.05 19.99 19.19
C ARG A 87 -18.66 19.78 20.58
N ILE A 88 -17.77 19.73 21.57
CA ILE A 88 -18.10 19.68 22.99
C ILE A 88 -17.19 20.69 23.68
N GLU A 89 -17.74 21.84 24.09
CA GLU A 89 -16.99 22.93 24.71
C GLU A 89 -15.75 23.33 23.90
N ASP A 90 -14.58 23.23 24.53
CA ASP A 90 -13.27 23.58 23.96
C ASP A 90 -12.69 22.47 23.08
N TYR A 91 -13.45 21.40 22.81
CA TYR A 91 -13.01 20.29 21.99
C TYR A 91 -13.75 20.20 20.66
N ASP A 92 -12.97 19.99 19.62
CA ASP A 92 -13.41 19.61 18.29
C ASP A 92 -13.02 18.13 18.08
N ILE A 93 -14.00 17.28 17.82
CA ILE A 93 -13.82 15.84 17.56
C ILE A 93 -14.25 15.57 16.13
N ARG A 94 -13.30 15.22 15.27
CA ARG A 94 -13.60 14.91 13.87
C ARG A 94 -13.74 13.41 13.69
N PHE A 95 -14.86 12.99 13.09
CA PHE A 95 -15.15 11.59 12.81
C PHE A 95 -14.74 11.21 11.39
N PHE A 96 -14.04 10.10 11.24
CA PHE A 96 -13.67 9.53 9.95
C PHE A 96 -14.13 8.08 9.87
N SER A 97 -14.87 7.74 8.82
CA SER A 97 -15.33 6.38 8.55
C SER A 97 -15.54 6.17 7.06
N LEU A 98 -14.75 5.26 6.48
CA LEU A 98 -14.88 4.88 5.07
C LEU A 98 -16.26 4.26 4.78
N ALA A 99 -16.78 3.45 5.70
CA ALA A 99 -18.13 2.87 5.59
C ALA A 99 -19.23 3.95 5.52
N SER A 100 -19.11 5.00 6.33
CA SER A 100 -20.06 6.12 6.32
C SER A 100 -19.94 6.98 5.06
N ALA A 101 -18.71 7.22 4.56
CA ALA A 101 -18.46 7.95 3.30
C ALA A 101 -19.09 7.24 2.08
N ILE A 102 -18.97 5.91 2.06
CA ILE A 102 -19.57 5.03 1.07
C ILE A 102 -21.10 5.19 1.17
N ASN A 103 -21.72 4.89 2.31
CA ASN A 103 -23.18 4.92 2.48
C ASN A 103 -23.82 6.29 2.17
N GLN A 104 -23.18 7.40 2.50
CA GLN A 104 -23.64 8.76 2.17
C GLN A 104 -23.80 8.98 0.66
N SER A 105 -22.98 8.32 -0.16
CA SER A 105 -22.96 8.47 -1.61
C SER A 105 -23.97 7.58 -2.33
N PHE A 106 -24.75 6.75 -1.61
CA PHE A 106 -25.73 5.81 -2.19
C PHE A 106 -27.21 6.17 -1.92
N ASN A 107 -27.51 7.09 -1.00
CA ASN A 107 -28.91 7.42 -0.63
C ASN A 107 -29.59 8.43 -1.56
N GLU A 108 -28.86 9.02 -2.49
CA GLU A 108 -29.40 9.65 -3.68
C GLU A 108 -28.78 8.87 -4.84
N VAL A 109 -29.52 8.07 -5.61
CA VAL A 109 -29.74 8.25 -7.06
C VAL A 109 -30.58 7.07 -7.62
N THR A 110 -31.43 7.42 -8.59
CA THR A 110 -32.33 6.62 -9.42
C THR A 110 -31.66 5.55 -10.31
N ASP A 111 -32.48 4.65 -10.87
CA ASP A 111 -32.11 3.45 -11.65
C ASP A 111 -31.16 3.63 -12.85
N SER A 112 -30.90 4.85 -13.33
CA SER A 112 -29.89 5.10 -14.37
C SER A 112 -28.44 4.90 -13.89
N ASP A 113 -28.20 4.85 -12.58
CA ASP A 113 -26.88 4.90 -11.97
C ASP A 113 -26.19 3.55 -11.80
N ILE A 114 -26.90 2.43 -11.99
CA ILE A 114 -26.37 1.10 -11.69
C ILE A 114 -25.16 0.73 -12.59
N LEU A 115 -25.08 1.29 -13.80
CA LEU A 115 -23.99 1.00 -14.74
C LEU A 115 -22.74 1.88 -14.48
N GLU A 116 -22.93 3.16 -14.20
CA GLU A 116 -21.84 4.08 -13.81
C GLU A 116 -21.29 3.73 -12.43
N VAL A 117 -22.14 3.30 -11.49
CA VAL A 117 -21.73 2.85 -10.14
C VAL A 117 -20.99 1.52 -10.17
N LYS A 118 -21.35 0.57 -11.05
CA LYS A 118 -20.54 -0.64 -11.26
C LYS A 118 -19.18 -0.32 -11.87
N LEU A 119 -19.13 0.65 -12.78
CA LEU A 119 -17.87 1.08 -13.40
C LEU A 119 -16.99 1.83 -12.39
N LEU A 120 -17.56 2.74 -11.60
CA LEU A 120 -16.85 3.49 -10.56
C LEU A 120 -16.39 2.61 -9.41
N LYS A 121 -17.20 1.64 -8.94
CA LYS A 121 -16.73 0.64 -7.97
C LYS A 121 -15.58 -0.20 -8.52
N LYS A 122 -15.61 -0.52 -9.81
CA LYS A 122 -14.52 -1.26 -10.47
C LYS A 122 -13.27 -0.40 -10.66
N VAL A 123 -13.43 0.91 -10.91
CA VAL A 123 -12.33 1.88 -11.04
C VAL A 123 -11.73 2.23 -9.69
N VAL A 124 -12.53 2.49 -8.64
CA VAL A 124 -12.04 2.75 -7.28
C VAL A 124 -11.44 1.51 -6.66
N SER A 125 -12.06 0.33 -6.84
CA SER A 125 -11.44 -0.93 -6.45
C SER A 125 -10.13 -1.15 -7.22
N ALA A 126 -10.06 -0.81 -8.52
CA ALA A 126 -8.80 -0.87 -9.26
C ALA A 126 -7.74 0.11 -8.73
N LEU A 127 -8.13 1.34 -8.35
CA LEU A 127 -7.23 2.37 -7.79
C LEU A 127 -6.75 2.01 -6.37
N GLU A 128 -7.62 1.52 -5.50
CA GLU A 128 -7.24 1.00 -4.17
C GLU A 128 -6.36 -0.25 -4.31
N SER A 129 -6.63 -1.10 -5.30
CA SER A 129 -5.83 -2.27 -5.60
C SER A 129 -4.42 -1.94 -6.13
N GLU A 130 -4.17 -0.71 -6.58
CA GLU A 130 -2.81 -0.24 -6.89
C GLU A 130 -2.01 0.17 -5.64
N SER A 131 -2.67 0.34 -4.49
CA SER A 131 -2.06 0.74 -3.21
C SER A 131 -2.03 -0.36 -2.14
N LEU A 132 -2.77 -1.44 -2.35
CA LEU A 132 -2.82 -2.57 -1.42
C LEU A 132 -1.71 -3.59 -1.70
N PRO A 133 -1.13 -4.22 -0.65
CA PRO A 133 -0.26 -5.35 -0.83
C PRO A 133 -0.96 -6.47 -1.59
N SER A 134 -0.23 -7.18 -2.45
CA SER A 134 -0.83 -8.22 -3.29
C SER A 134 0.13 -9.34 -3.64
N LEU A 135 -0.46 -10.50 -3.95
CA LEU A 135 0.23 -11.62 -4.57
C LEU A 135 -0.34 -11.85 -5.97
N GLU A 136 0.53 -11.88 -6.97
CA GLU A 136 0.16 -12.14 -8.37
C GLU A 136 0.89 -13.38 -8.89
N VAL A 137 0.14 -14.29 -9.53
CA VAL A 137 0.71 -15.49 -10.16
C VAL A 137 1.38 -15.09 -11.48
N LEU A 138 2.67 -15.38 -11.62
CA LEU A 138 3.44 -15.01 -12.82
C LEU A 138 3.41 -16.08 -13.93
N ASN A 139 3.10 -17.33 -13.61
CA ASN A 139 3.16 -18.46 -14.55
C ASN A 139 2.17 -19.60 -14.20
N GLY A 140 1.99 -20.53 -15.14
CA GLY A 140 1.02 -21.63 -15.02
C GLY A 140 -0.37 -21.26 -15.55
N ALA A 141 -1.36 -22.15 -15.37
CA ALA A 141 -2.73 -21.92 -15.82
C ALA A 141 -3.41 -20.77 -15.05
N ALA A 142 -2.93 -20.50 -13.84
CA ALA A 142 -3.40 -19.42 -12.98
C ALA A 142 -2.67 -18.07 -13.23
N ALA A 143 -1.80 -17.95 -14.24
CA ALA A 143 -1.03 -16.73 -14.49
C ALA A 143 -1.93 -15.48 -14.63
N GLY A 144 -1.50 -14.36 -14.06
CA GLY A 144 -2.26 -13.10 -13.97
C GLY A 144 -3.33 -13.09 -12.87
N ARG A 145 -3.61 -14.21 -12.20
CA ARG A 145 -4.48 -14.19 -11.01
C ARG A 145 -3.79 -13.44 -9.90
N LYS A 146 -4.54 -12.52 -9.29
CA LYS A 146 -4.04 -11.63 -8.24
C LYS A 146 -4.99 -11.63 -7.06
N VAL A 147 -4.43 -11.57 -5.85
CA VAL A 147 -5.17 -11.38 -4.61
C VAL A 147 -4.60 -10.18 -3.86
N PHE A 148 -5.48 -9.36 -3.31
CA PHE A 148 -5.13 -8.20 -2.50
C PHE A 148 -5.26 -8.55 -1.03
N ILE A 149 -4.32 -8.06 -0.22
CA ILE A 149 -4.28 -8.31 1.22
C ILE A 149 -4.74 -7.02 1.91
N THR A 150 -5.98 -7.06 2.38
CA THR A 150 -6.63 -5.94 3.08
C THR A 150 -6.28 -5.95 4.58
N ASP A 151 -6.64 -4.87 5.29
CA ASP A 151 -6.35 -4.67 6.72
C ASP A 151 -7.07 -5.65 7.66
N ASP A 152 -8.18 -6.22 7.22
CA ASP A 152 -8.94 -7.25 7.93
C ASP A 152 -8.36 -8.66 7.76
N ILE A 153 -7.42 -8.88 6.84
CA ILE A 153 -6.78 -10.18 6.62
C ILE A 153 -5.48 -10.24 7.43
N SER A 154 -5.55 -10.89 8.60
CA SER A 154 -4.37 -11.19 9.42
C SER A 154 -3.57 -12.41 8.91
N GLU A 155 -4.25 -13.35 8.25
CA GLU A 155 -3.66 -14.54 7.66
C GLU A 155 -4.35 -14.89 6.34
N LEU A 156 -3.57 -15.17 5.30
CA LEU A 156 -4.03 -15.65 4.01
C LEU A 156 -3.43 -17.02 3.72
N THR A 157 -4.26 -18.07 3.67
CA THR A 157 -3.84 -19.42 3.29
C THR A 157 -3.76 -19.56 1.76
N ILE A 158 -2.73 -20.26 1.29
CA ILE A 158 -2.41 -20.45 -0.13
C ILE A 158 -2.23 -21.95 -0.41
N GLY A 159 -2.94 -22.46 -1.41
CA GLY A 159 -2.84 -23.87 -1.78
C GLY A 159 -3.84 -24.27 -2.85
N ARG A 160 -3.82 -25.54 -3.28
CA ARG A 160 -4.76 -26.03 -4.31
C ARG A 160 -6.15 -26.35 -3.79
N ASP A 161 -6.31 -26.51 -2.47
CA ASP A 161 -7.59 -26.80 -1.85
C ASP A 161 -8.52 -25.58 -1.95
N PRO A 162 -9.81 -25.73 -2.33
CA PRO A 162 -10.75 -24.61 -2.43
C PRO A 162 -11.03 -23.91 -1.10
N THR A 163 -10.65 -24.51 0.02
CA THR A 163 -10.76 -23.90 1.36
C THR A 163 -9.73 -22.80 1.64
N ASN A 164 -8.70 -22.64 0.79
CA ASN A 164 -7.68 -21.60 0.96
C ASN A 164 -8.20 -20.23 0.52
N GLY A 165 -7.79 -19.18 1.24
CA GLY A 165 -8.12 -17.81 0.87
C GLY A 165 -7.56 -17.40 -0.51
N PHE A 166 -6.43 -18.00 -0.92
CA PHE A 166 -5.93 -17.91 -2.28
C PHE A 166 -5.69 -19.30 -2.89
N GLN A 167 -6.72 -19.80 -3.58
CA GLN A 167 -6.65 -21.09 -4.24
C GLN A 167 -5.82 -21.03 -5.54
N ILE A 168 -4.81 -21.89 -5.67
CA ILE A 168 -4.03 -22.11 -6.90
C ILE A 168 -4.20 -23.57 -7.33
N GLU A 169 -5.08 -23.81 -8.29
CA GLU A 169 -5.44 -25.15 -8.76
C GLU A 169 -4.36 -25.76 -9.69
N GLU A 170 -3.22 -26.05 -9.10
CA GLU A 170 -2.07 -26.63 -9.80
C GLU A 170 -1.60 -27.90 -9.07
N PRO A 171 -1.36 -29.03 -9.77
CA PRO A 171 -0.96 -30.28 -9.13
C PRO A 171 0.34 -30.19 -8.32
N ILE A 172 1.23 -29.26 -8.70
CA ILE A 172 2.51 -29.01 -8.01
C ILE A 172 2.33 -28.26 -6.69
N VAL A 173 1.16 -27.68 -6.44
CA VAL A 173 0.84 -26.95 -5.21
C VAL A 173 0.18 -27.89 -4.22
N SER A 174 0.68 -27.96 -2.98
CA SER A 174 0.03 -28.71 -1.88
C SER A 174 -1.39 -28.20 -1.58
N ARG A 175 -2.22 -29.05 -0.96
CA ARG A 175 -3.60 -28.68 -0.57
C ARG A 175 -3.61 -27.41 0.29
N GLN A 176 -2.85 -27.40 1.37
CA GLN A 176 -2.44 -26.20 2.10
C GLN A 176 -0.92 -26.11 1.93
N HIS A 177 -0.44 -25.14 1.17
CA HIS A 177 0.98 -25.06 0.78
C HIS A 177 1.73 -24.09 1.68
N ALA A 178 1.20 -22.88 1.78
CA ALA A 178 1.81 -21.81 2.54
C ALA A 178 0.72 -20.95 3.15
N LYS A 179 1.10 -20.13 4.11
CA LYS A 179 0.27 -19.05 4.62
C LYS A 179 1.07 -17.77 4.68
N LEU A 180 0.43 -16.67 4.32
CA LEU A 180 0.98 -15.34 4.47
C LEU A 180 0.38 -14.74 5.76
N VAL A 181 1.23 -14.41 6.72
CA VAL A 181 0.84 -13.78 7.99
C VAL A 181 1.17 -12.31 7.91
N ARG A 182 0.21 -11.47 8.28
CA ARG A 182 0.39 -10.02 8.37
C ARG A 182 0.58 -9.62 9.83
N SER A 183 1.64 -8.87 10.11
CA SER A 183 1.89 -8.25 11.42
C SER A 183 2.12 -6.75 11.23
N GLY A 184 1.06 -5.96 11.42
CA GLY A 184 1.08 -4.53 11.14
C GLY A 184 1.32 -4.24 9.65
N LYS A 185 2.52 -3.77 9.32
CA LYS A 185 2.96 -3.48 7.94
C LYS A 185 3.86 -4.57 7.33
N SER A 186 4.34 -5.50 8.16
CA SER A 186 5.22 -6.59 7.72
C SER A 186 4.41 -7.81 7.30
N PHE A 187 4.91 -8.51 6.29
CA PHE A 187 4.29 -9.70 5.72
C PHE A 187 5.28 -10.86 5.76
N THR A 188 4.86 -11.99 6.33
CA THR A 188 5.71 -13.16 6.49
C THR A 188 5.09 -14.36 5.81
N ILE A 189 5.81 -14.99 4.88
CA ILE A 189 5.37 -16.25 4.27
C ILE A 189 5.88 -17.43 5.11
N VAL A 190 4.99 -18.37 5.40
CA VAL A 190 5.27 -19.58 6.19
C VAL A 190 4.90 -20.82 5.38
N ASP A 191 5.83 -21.76 5.25
CA ASP A 191 5.58 -23.08 4.63
C ASP A 191 4.76 -23.96 5.58
N MET A 192 3.62 -24.48 5.12
CA MET A 192 2.70 -25.31 5.92
C MET A 192 3.03 -26.81 5.84
N GLY A 193 4.29 -27.16 5.60
CA GLY A 193 4.71 -28.55 5.38
C GLY A 193 4.42 -29.03 3.96
N SER A 194 4.58 -28.14 2.99
CA SER A 194 4.34 -28.44 1.58
C SER A 194 5.30 -29.52 1.03
N LYS A 195 4.83 -30.24 0.00
CA LYS A 195 5.61 -31.31 -0.62
C LYS A 195 6.84 -30.77 -1.35
N ASN A 196 6.68 -29.63 -2.03
CA ASN A 196 7.72 -29.04 -2.88
C ASN A 196 8.47 -27.90 -2.20
N GLY A 197 8.05 -27.45 -1.01
CA GLY A 197 8.66 -26.34 -0.30
C GLY A 197 8.27 -24.97 -0.83
N VAL A 198 8.43 -23.96 0.04
CA VAL A 198 8.35 -22.54 -0.33
C VAL A 198 9.74 -21.99 -0.57
N TYR A 199 9.89 -21.19 -1.64
CA TYR A 199 11.13 -20.47 -1.94
C TYR A 199 10.87 -18.99 -2.07
N VAL A 200 11.71 -18.15 -1.48
CA VAL A 200 11.70 -16.69 -1.67
C VAL A 200 13.01 -16.31 -2.37
N ASN A 201 12.92 -15.65 -3.52
CA ASN A 201 14.08 -15.24 -4.33
C ASN A 201 15.10 -16.39 -4.52
N SER A 202 14.60 -17.56 -4.93
CA SER A 202 15.38 -18.79 -5.16
C SER A 202 15.96 -19.47 -3.92
N THR A 203 15.72 -18.96 -2.72
CA THR A 203 16.15 -19.57 -1.46
C THR A 203 14.99 -20.32 -0.80
N ARG A 204 15.19 -21.59 -0.42
CA ARG A 204 14.15 -22.36 0.28
C ARG A 204 13.99 -21.84 1.70
N VAL A 205 12.76 -21.57 2.12
CA VAL A 205 12.47 -21.00 3.44
C VAL A 205 11.39 -21.81 4.15
N LYS A 206 11.49 -21.90 5.48
CA LYS A 206 10.37 -22.32 6.33
C LYS A 206 9.48 -21.14 6.67
N GLU A 207 10.12 -19.99 6.89
CA GLU A 207 9.51 -18.71 7.21
C GLU A 207 10.41 -17.60 6.66
N SER A 208 9.84 -16.56 6.06
CA SER A 208 10.58 -15.39 5.59
C SER A 208 9.67 -14.17 5.55
N GLU A 209 10.18 -13.03 6.01
CA GLU A 209 9.57 -11.73 5.72
C GLU A 209 9.67 -11.45 4.21
N LEU A 210 8.62 -10.88 3.64
CA LEU A 210 8.49 -10.51 2.24
C LEU A 210 8.55 -9.00 2.08
N HIS A 211 9.25 -8.55 1.05
CA HIS A 211 9.37 -7.14 0.65
C HIS A 211 8.82 -6.90 -0.76
N ASP A 212 8.50 -5.65 -1.10
CA ASP A 212 8.02 -5.30 -2.43
C ASP A 212 8.95 -5.81 -3.55
N GLY A 213 8.38 -6.59 -4.47
CA GLY A 213 9.12 -7.19 -5.58
C GLY A 213 9.66 -8.60 -5.34
N ASP A 214 9.47 -9.15 -4.14
CA ASP A 214 9.90 -10.52 -3.84
C ASP A 214 9.13 -11.57 -4.64
N ARG A 215 9.85 -12.61 -5.06
CA ARG A 215 9.28 -13.76 -5.77
C ARG A 215 9.15 -14.96 -4.87
N VAL A 216 7.93 -15.44 -4.67
CA VAL A 216 7.60 -16.62 -3.88
C VAL A 216 7.29 -17.79 -4.81
N ALA A 217 8.08 -18.86 -4.79
CA ALA A 217 7.81 -20.07 -5.56
C ALA A 217 7.19 -21.17 -4.69
N LEU A 218 6.11 -21.75 -5.21
CA LEU A 218 5.38 -22.90 -4.68
C LEU A 218 5.54 -24.06 -5.68
N GLY A 219 6.64 -24.79 -5.56
CA GLY A 219 7.08 -25.69 -6.63
C GLY A 219 7.47 -24.92 -7.90
N THR A 220 6.82 -25.20 -9.03
CA THR A 220 7.10 -24.50 -10.31
C THR A 220 6.25 -23.23 -10.51
N ILE A 221 5.28 -22.97 -9.64
CA ILE A 221 4.44 -21.77 -9.69
C ILE A 221 5.12 -20.64 -8.93
N VAL A 222 5.22 -19.47 -9.55
CA VAL A 222 5.88 -18.28 -9.00
C VAL A 222 4.83 -17.19 -8.78
N LEU A 223 4.84 -16.62 -7.57
CA LEU A 223 4.05 -15.47 -7.17
C LEU A 223 4.98 -14.25 -7.04
N MET A 224 4.52 -13.08 -7.46
CA MET A 224 5.14 -11.80 -7.15
C MET A 224 4.42 -11.16 -5.98
N PHE A 225 5.17 -10.79 -4.95
CA PHE A 225 4.66 -9.95 -3.88
C PHE A 225 4.87 -8.48 -4.24
N ARG A 226 3.82 -7.67 -4.06
CA ARG A 226 3.88 -6.22 -4.21
C ARG A 226 3.40 -5.60 -2.91
N ASN A 227 4.14 -4.63 -2.38
CA ASN A 227 3.77 -3.86 -1.20
C ASN A 227 3.98 -2.37 -1.48
N PRO A 228 2.96 -1.65 -1.98
CA PRO A 228 3.08 -0.23 -2.25
C PRO A 228 3.44 0.62 -1.02
N GLY A 229 3.18 0.12 0.20
CA GLY A 229 3.58 0.77 1.45
C GLY A 229 5.09 0.76 1.74
N GLU A 230 5.86 -0.10 1.05
CA GLU A 230 7.33 -0.11 1.08
C GLU A 230 7.96 0.67 -0.07
N MET A 231 7.17 1.05 -1.09
CA MET A 231 7.69 1.84 -2.20
C MET A 231 7.93 3.28 -1.73
N ASP A 232 9.20 3.63 -1.48
CA ASP A 232 9.58 5.04 -1.30
C ASP A 232 9.38 5.80 -2.62
N ILE A 233 8.29 6.56 -2.65
CA ILE A 233 7.86 7.37 -3.79
C ILE A 233 8.97 8.36 -4.19
N ASN A 234 9.83 8.78 -3.24
CA ASN A 234 10.98 9.64 -3.53
C ASN A 234 12.11 8.89 -4.24
N ALA A 235 12.38 7.64 -3.86
CA ALA A 235 13.39 6.80 -4.52
C ALA A 235 12.97 6.38 -5.94
N VAL A 236 11.66 6.20 -6.18
CA VAL A 236 11.11 5.96 -7.52
C VAL A 236 11.19 7.23 -8.37
N ALA A 237 10.87 8.41 -7.79
CA ALA A 237 11.03 9.69 -8.47
C ALA A 237 12.48 9.95 -8.88
N GLU A 238 13.48 9.64 -8.03
CA GLU A 238 14.90 9.77 -8.36
C GLU A 238 15.36 8.87 -9.52
N ARG A 239 14.70 7.72 -9.75
CA ARG A 239 14.98 6.83 -10.88
C ARG A 239 14.27 7.25 -12.17
N ILE A 240 13.15 7.96 -12.07
CA ILE A 240 12.37 8.46 -13.21
C ILE A 240 12.89 9.81 -13.71
N VAL A 241 13.54 10.61 -12.86
CA VAL A 241 14.25 11.81 -13.31
C VAL A 241 15.48 11.34 -14.12
N PRO A 242 15.56 11.61 -15.44
CA PRO A 242 16.77 11.31 -16.18
C PRO A 242 17.91 12.10 -15.55
N LYS A 243 18.96 11.39 -15.09
CA LYS A 243 20.23 12.02 -14.70
C LYS A 243 20.61 12.96 -15.83
N LYS A 244 20.46 14.27 -15.59
CA LYS A 244 20.89 15.32 -16.50
C LYS A 244 22.32 14.99 -16.90
N LYS A 245 22.53 14.72 -18.18
CA LYS A 245 23.83 14.46 -18.80
C LYS A 245 24.81 15.47 -18.20
N ARG A 246 25.71 15.01 -17.34
CA ARG A 246 26.84 15.83 -16.92
C ARG A 246 27.61 16.10 -18.21
N GLU A 247 27.65 17.38 -18.60
CA GLU A 247 28.48 17.84 -19.71
C GLU A 247 29.92 17.37 -19.46
N PRO A 248 30.66 16.95 -20.50
CA PRO A 248 32.04 16.57 -20.34
C PRO A 248 32.84 17.78 -19.84
N LEU A 249 33.66 17.58 -18.82
CA LEU A 249 34.67 18.55 -18.40
C LEU A 249 35.50 18.99 -19.62
N PRO A 250 35.85 20.29 -19.73
CA PRO A 250 36.66 20.78 -20.83
C PRO A 250 38.01 20.05 -20.87
N GLN A 251 38.33 19.55 -22.07
CA GLN A 251 39.55 18.84 -22.41
C GLN A 251 40.78 19.62 -21.95
N LYS A 252 41.57 19.03 -21.05
CA LYS A 252 42.96 19.45 -20.85
C LYS A 252 43.80 18.72 -21.88
N LYS A 253 44.52 19.52 -22.66
CA LYS A 253 45.34 19.17 -23.82
C LYS A 253 46.23 17.95 -23.61
N GLU A 254 46.34 17.19 -24.69
CA GLU A 254 47.36 16.17 -24.96
C GLU A 254 48.77 16.73 -24.74
N GLU A 255 49.59 16.01 -23.97
CA GLU A 255 51.04 15.97 -24.15
C GLU A 255 51.43 14.50 -24.36
N GLN A 256 52.28 14.28 -25.37
CA GLN A 256 52.71 13.01 -25.93
C GLN A 256 53.74 12.26 -25.05
N PRO A 257 54.00 10.97 -25.33
CA PRO A 257 54.70 10.07 -24.43
C PRO A 257 56.22 10.17 -24.54
N GLU A 258 56.91 10.19 -23.39
CA GLU A 258 58.35 9.88 -23.32
C GLU A 258 58.55 8.51 -22.68
N GLU A 259 59.18 7.61 -23.45
CA GLU A 259 59.88 6.43 -22.96
C GLU A 259 60.97 6.81 -21.96
N ARG A 260 61.12 6.02 -20.89
CA ARG A 260 62.45 5.66 -20.36
C ARG A 260 62.40 4.42 -19.47
N GLU A 261 63.46 3.67 -19.67
CA GLU A 261 63.81 2.34 -19.18
C GLU A 261 63.97 2.22 -17.65
N GLU A 262 63.61 1.03 -17.15
CA GLU A 262 64.35 0.16 -16.23
C GLU A 262 65.20 0.78 -15.08
N LYS A 263 64.90 0.41 -13.83
CA LYS A 263 65.84 -0.33 -12.96
C LYS A 263 65.22 -0.81 -11.63
N ALA A 264 65.59 -2.05 -11.31
CA ALA A 264 65.27 -2.81 -10.11
C ALA A 264 65.98 -2.30 -8.83
N LYS A 265 65.39 -2.67 -7.67
CA LYS A 265 66.00 -3.17 -6.42
C LYS A 265 64.88 -3.18 -5.35
N ASP A 266 64.38 -4.35 -4.94
CA ASP A 266 64.96 -5.32 -4.00
C ASP A 266 64.62 -5.00 -2.53
N ASP A 267 64.13 -6.04 -1.87
CA ASP A 267 64.13 -6.34 -0.43
C ASP A 267 63.01 -5.74 0.46
N ASP A 268 62.02 -6.58 0.86
CA ASP A 268 62.15 -7.40 2.08
C ASP A 268 60.96 -8.40 2.24
N ALA A 269 61.25 -9.53 2.89
CA ALA A 269 60.67 -10.87 2.80
C ALA A 269 59.46 -11.16 3.73
N SER A 270 58.43 -11.87 3.23
CA SER A 270 58.00 -13.27 3.55
C SER A 270 57.11 -13.49 4.80
N PRO A 271 56.24 -14.54 4.87
CA PRO A 271 55.64 -15.40 3.83
C PRO A 271 54.09 -15.44 3.92
N ILE A 272 53.38 -15.42 2.79
CA ILE A 272 51.97 -15.84 2.71
C ILE A 272 51.93 -17.19 2.02
N GLU A 273 51.24 -18.13 2.65
CA GLU A 273 51.06 -19.52 2.24
C GLU A 273 50.68 -19.65 0.77
N ALA A 274 51.23 -20.66 0.12
CA ALA A 274 51.03 -20.96 -1.29
C ALA A 274 49.54 -21.15 -1.63
N PRO A 275 49.05 -20.61 -2.77
CA PRO A 275 47.73 -20.96 -3.29
C PRO A 275 47.68 -22.45 -3.66
N LEU A 276 46.55 -23.08 -3.36
CA LEU A 276 46.25 -24.47 -3.70
C LEU A 276 46.36 -24.72 -5.22
N PRO A 277 46.67 -25.96 -5.65
CA PRO A 277 46.79 -26.29 -7.06
C PRO A 277 45.49 -26.06 -7.86
N PRO A 278 45.57 -25.67 -9.15
CA PRO A 278 44.42 -25.33 -9.99
C PRO A 278 43.35 -26.43 -10.15
N GLU A 279 43.67 -27.68 -9.84
CA GLU A 279 42.79 -28.83 -10.09
C GLU A 279 41.68 -29.01 -9.02
N GLU A 280 41.81 -28.42 -7.82
CA GLU A 280 40.75 -28.44 -6.81
C GLU A 280 39.74 -27.28 -6.97
N GLU A 281 40.18 -26.11 -7.44
CA GLU A 281 39.27 -25.02 -7.83
C GLU A 281 38.38 -25.44 -9.02
N GLU A 282 38.95 -26.18 -9.98
CA GLU A 282 38.20 -26.62 -11.16
C GLU A 282 37.10 -27.65 -10.83
N ARG A 283 37.25 -28.44 -9.75
CA ARG A 283 36.22 -29.39 -9.29
C ARG A 283 35.10 -28.72 -8.52
N LEU A 284 35.39 -27.65 -7.76
CA LEU A 284 34.35 -26.86 -7.08
C LEU A 284 33.54 -26.04 -8.10
N VAL A 285 34.21 -25.45 -9.09
CA VAL A 285 33.56 -24.64 -10.15
C VAL A 285 32.69 -25.49 -11.09
N LYS A 286 33.09 -26.74 -11.41
CA LYS A 286 32.29 -27.64 -12.26
C LYS A 286 31.02 -28.20 -11.61
N SER A 287 30.88 -28.11 -10.29
CA SER A 287 29.64 -28.53 -9.59
C SER A 287 28.61 -27.41 -9.45
N VAL A 288 28.98 -26.16 -9.73
CA VAL A 288 28.10 -24.98 -9.63
C VAL A 288 27.61 -24.50 -11.01
N SER A 289 28.14 -25.03 -12.11
CA SER A 289 27.84 -24.57 -13.49
C SER A 289 26.65 -25.26 -14.18
N ASN A 290 25.78 -25.98 -13.47
CA ASN A 290 24.55 -26.59 -14.04
C ASN A 290 23.24 -25.98 -13.53
N VAL A 291 23.25 -24.71 -13.11
CA VAL A 291 22.03 -23.92 -13.00
C VAL A 291 21.96 -23.01 -14.22
N THR A 292 21.10 -23.36 -15.17
CA THR A 292 20.78 -22.53 -16.33
C THR A 292 20.34 -21.15 -15.86
N ALA A 293 21.22 -20.16 -15.99
CA ALA A 293 20.87 -18.76 -15.85
C ALA A 293 19.75 -18.44 -16.84
N TYR A 294 18.65 -17.85 -16.34
CA TYR A 294 17.60 -17.35 -17.20
C TYR A 294 18.17 -16.30 -18.15
N PRO A 295 17.95 -16.41 -19.47
CA PRO A 295 18.30 -15.33 -20.37
C PRO A 295 17.44 -14.12 -20.05
N ALA A 296 18.05 -12.94 -19.94
CA ALA A 296 17.32 -11.68 -19.82
C ALA A 296 16.33 -11.57 -20.99
N PRO A 297 15.03 -11.32 -20.73
CA PRO A 297 14.07 -11.13 -21.81
C PRO A 297 14.49 -9.92 -22.63
N ARG A 298 14.70 -10.12 -23.94
CA ARG A 298 14.90 -9.02 -24.88
C ARG A 298 13.65 -8.14 -24.82
N PRO A 299 13.75 -6.81 -24.65
CA PRO A 299 12.58 -5.95 -24.70
C PRO A 299 11.96 -6.10 -26.09
N LYS A 300 10.76 -6.70 -26.17
CA LYS A 300 9.92 -6.56 -27.35
C LYS A 300 9.57 -5.09 -27.44
N ARG A 301 10.18 -4.37 -28.39
CA ARG A 301 9.67 -3.09 -28.85
C ARG A 301 8.32 -3.36 -29.51
N GLU A 302 7.27 -3.36 -28.72
CA GLU A 302 5.93 -3.22 -29.26
C GLU A 302 5.81 -1.80 -29.78
N HIS A 303 5.84 -1.66 -31.10
CA HIS A 303 5.36 -0.46 -31.73
C HIS A 303 3.87 -0.37 -31.40
N ILE A 304 3.51 0.46 -30.42
CA ILE A 304 2.12 0.78 -30.13
C ILE A 304 1.60 1.52 -31.37
N ARG A 305 0.96 0.76 -32.27
CA ARG A 305 0.16 1.34 -33.35
C ARG A 305 -1.15 1.74 -32.71
N LEU A 306 -1.19 2.94 -32.14
CA LEU A 306 -2.43 3.52 -31.64
C LEU A 306 -3.45 3.53 -32.80
N GLY A 307 -4.56 2.84 -32.61
CA GLY A 307 -5.65 2.84 -33.57
C GLY A 307 -6.26 4.24 -33.68
N LEU A 308 -6.82 4.58 -34.84
CA LEU A 308 -7.46 5.88 -35.09
C LEU A 308 -8.54 6.23 -34.04
N MET A 309 -9.17 5.21 -33.46
CA MET A 309 -10.13 5.32 -32.36
C MET A 309 -9.48 5.73 -31.03
N GLU A 310 -8.31 5.18 -30.69
CA GLU A 310 -7.59 5.48 -29.44
C GLU A 310 -7.04 6.92 -29.44
N ILE A 311 -6.57 7.39 -30.61
CA ILE A 311 -6.18 8.80 -30.80
C ILE A 311 -7.41 9.72 -30.64
N GLY A 312 -8.58 9.28 -31.12
CA GLY A 312 -9.85 9.98 -30.95
C GLY A 312 -10.24 10.17 -29.48
N PHE A 313 -10.12 9.11 -28.66
CA PHE A 313 -10.46 9.18 -27.23
C PHE A 313 -9.51 10.10 -26.43
N ILE A 314 -8.21 10.06 -26.74
CA ILE A 314 -7.24 10.97 -26.11
C ILE A 314 -7.52 12.42 -26.49
N GLY A 315 -7.88 12.69 -27.76
CA GLY A 315 -8.25 14.02 -28.23
C GLY A 315 -9.51 14.56 -27.55
N ILE A 316 -10.55 13.73 -27.40
CA ILE A 316 -11.80 14.12 -26.74
C ILE A 316 -11.56 14.37 -25.24
N GLY A 317 -10.76 13.53 -24.57
CA GLY A 317 -10.41 13.73 -23.16
C GLY A 317 -9.67 15.05 -22.91
N ALA A 318 -8.68 15.37 -23.74
CA ALA A 318 -7.96 16.64 -23.65
C ALA A 318 -8.88 17.86 -23.90
N LEU A 319 -9.85 17.74 -24.81
CA LEU A 319 -10.82 18.80 -25.11
C LEU A 319 -11.77 19.06 -23.93
N ILE A 320 -12.25 18.01 -23.26
CA ILE A 320 -13.13 18.14 -22.10
C ILE A 320 -12.39 18.79 -20.93
N ILE A 321 -11.15 18.39 -20.67
CA ILE A 321 -10.32 18.96 -19.60
C ILE A 321 -10.06 20.45 -19.86
N THR A 322 -9.70 20.82 -21.09
CA THR A 322 -9.44 22.23 -21.45
C THR A 322 -10.67 23.11 -21.34
N LEU A 323 -11.84 22.63 -21.80
CA LEU A 323 -13.12 23.34 -21.63
C LEU A 323 -13.49 23.50 -20.15
N SER A 324 -13.25 22.47 -19.33
CA SER A 324 -13.55 22.49 -17.90
C SER A 324 -12.67 23.52 -17.15
N ILE A 325 -11.37 23.56 -17.47
CA ILE A 325 -10.44 24.55 -16.92
C ILE A 325 -10.81 25.97 -17.38
N ALA A 326 -11.17 26.15 -18.66
CA ALA A 326 -11.59 27.46 -19.17
C ALA A 326 -12.88 27.96 -18.48
N THR A 327 -13.83 27.06 -18.23
CA THR A 327 -15.09 27.36 -17.53
C THR A 327 -14.81 27.76 -16.07
N LEU A 328 -13.91 27.04 -15.40
CA LEU A 328 -13.49 27.34 -14.03
C LEU A 328 -12.78 28.70 -13.92
N ILE A 329 -11.88 29.02 -14.85
CA ILE A 329 -11.20 30.32 -14.90
C ILE A 329 -12.22 31.45 -15.12
N ASN A 330 -13.23 31.24 -15.97
CA ASN A 330 -14.26 32.25 -16.24
C ASN A 330 -15.18 32.47 -15.02
N LEU A 331 -15.48 31.39 -14.28
CA LEU A 331 -16.24 31.46 -13.03
C LEU A 331 -15.46 32.23 -11.94
N LEU A 332 -14.15 32.05 -11.87
CA LEU A 332 -13.27 32.76 -10.93
C LEU A 332 -12.97 34.22 -11.32
N ARG A 333 -13.23 34.62 -12.57
CA ARG A 333 -13.05 35.99 -13.08
C ARG A 333 -14.33 36.81 -13.15
N SER A 334 -15.48 36.21 -12.84
CA SER A 334 -16.75 36.93 -12.77
C SER A 334 -16.78 37.73 -11.45
N PRO A 335 -16.87 39.08 -11.51
CA PRO A 335 -16.77 39.96 -10.33
C PRO A 335 -17.97 39.89 -9.39
#